data_AF-A0A183GJG5-F1
#
_entry.id   AF-A0A183GJG5-F1
#
_cell.length_a   1.000
_cell.length_b   1.000
_cell.length_c   1.000
_cell.angle_alpha   90.00
_cell.angle_beta   90.00
_cell.angle_gamma   90.00
#
_symmetry.space_group_name_H-M   'P 1'
#
loop_
_entity.id
_entity.type
_entity.pdbx_description
1 polymer ?
#
loop_
_entity_poly.entity_id
_entity_poly.type
_entity_poly.pdbx_seq_one_letter_code
_entity_poly.pdbx_strand_id
1 'polypeptide(L)'
;MAPKEAAIDMMAFLKTIHPRGPKFMVDAKRLLRLIEGAEMKASVKADAAELAKSLEESRRENEALRKIVRESGLAASTSGSKQGHKDKRKR
;
A
#
# COMPACT_ATOMS: atom_id res chain seq x y z
N MET A 1 17.87 -2.96 16.46
CA MET A 1 17.04 -2.26 15.45
C MET A 1 17.99 -1.51 14.54
N ALA A 2 17.91 -1.70 13.22
CA ALA A 2 18.65 -0.86 12.28
C ALA A 2 18.09 0.57 12.30
N PRO A 3 18.92 1.62 12.21
CA PRO A 3 18.44 2.99 12.13
C PRO A 3 17.58 3.14 10.86
N LYS A 4 16.38 3.71 11.02
CA LYS A 4 15.52 4.05 9.87
C LYS A 4 16.09 5.31 9.23
N GLU A 5 16.59 5.19 8.01
CA GLU A 5 17.07 6.34 7.25
C GLU A 5 15.87 7.16 6.76
N ALA A 6 15.81 8.43 7.18
CA ALA A 6 14.80 9.38 6.74
C ALA A 6 15.47 10.49 5.92
N ALA A 7 15.06 10.63 4.67
CA ALA A 7 15.57 11.67 3.79
C ALA A 7 14.88 13.01 4.12
N ILE A 8 15.69 14.04 4.37
CA ILE A 8 15.23 15.41 4.60
C ILE A 8 15.61 16.26 3.38
N ASP A 9 14.66 17.06 2.90
CA ASP A 9 14.92 18.03 1.83
C ASP A 9 15.90 19.11 2.29
N MET A 10 16.97 19.33 1.51
CA MET A 10 18.04 20.26 1.87
C MET A 10 17.54 21.71 1.97
N MET A 11 16.61 22.12 1.10
CA MET A 11 16.05 23.48 1.15
C MET A 11 15.18 23.68 2.38
N ALA A 12 14.42 22.66 2.79
CA ALA A 12 13.65 22.68 4.01
C ALA A 12 14.54 22.73 5.26
N PHE A 13 15.66 22.00 5.26
CA PHE A 13 16.66 22.07 6.33
C PHE A 13 17.28 23.47 6.43
N LEU A 14 17.72 24.05 5.32
CA LEU A 14 18.30 25.40 5.31
C LEU A 14 17.33 26.48 5.82
N LYS A 15 16.02 26.31 5.61
CA LYS A 15 14.98 27.21 6.17
C LYS A 15 14.85 27.15 7.70
N THR A 16 15.45 26.16 8.35
CA THR A 16 15.55 26.11 9.82
C THR A 16 16.74 26.92 10.33
N ILE A 17 17.67 27.30 9.46
CA ILE A 17 18.87 28.04 9.81
C ILE A 17 18.65 29.52 9.50
N HIS A 18 19.01 30.39 10.44
CA HIS A 18 18.96 31.83 10.24
C HIS A 18 20.26 32.50 10.70
N PRO A 19 20.66 33.61 10.07
CA PRO A 19 21.81 34.37 10.53
C PRO A 19 21.52 35.04 11.88
N ARG A 20 22.55 35.17 12.71
CA ARG A 20 22.56 35.96 13.94
C ARG A 20 23.95 36.63 14.07
N GLY A 21 24.10 37.76 13.40
CA GLY A 21 25.38 38.44 13.27
C GLY A 21 26.38 37.58 12.49
N PRO A 22 27.61 37.35 12.99
CA PRO A 22 28.62 36.52 12.31
C PRO A 22 28.38 35.01 12.46
N LYS A 23 27.30 34.59 13.15
CA LYS A 23 26.99 33.18 13.42
C LYS A 23 25.68 32.79 12.75
N PHE A 24 25.50 31.49 12.57
CA PHE A 24 24.21 30.89 12.22
C PHE A 24 23.57 30.25 13.44
N MET A 25 22.26 30.31 13.51
CA MET A 25 21.45 29.65 14.53
C MET A 25 20.40 28.77 13.87
N VAL A 26 20.05 27.68 14.55
CA VAL A 26 19.03 26.74 14.13
C VAL A 26 17.77 26.96 14.96
N ASP A 27 16.63 27.10 14.28
CA ASP A 27 15.31 27.02 14.89
C ASP A 27 15.01 25.54 15.22
N ALA A 28 15.30 25.17 16.46
CA ALA A 28 15.12 23.80 16.96
C ALA A 28 13.67 23.30 16.78
N LYS A 29 12.67 24.17 16.94
CA LYS A 29 11.26 23.79 16.80
C LYS A 29 10.91 23.45 15.36
N ARG A 30 11.44 24.21 14.39
CA ARG A 30 11.27 23.90 12.96
C ARG A 30 12.03 22.64 12.56
N LEU A 31 13.25 22.46 13.06
CA LEU A 31 14.05 21.27 12.77
C LEU A 31 13.38 19.99 13.29
N LEU A 32 12.85 20.01 14.53
CA LEU A 32 12.13 18.86 15.09
C LEU A 32 10.92 18.47 14.23
N ARG A 33 10.09 19.43 13.83
CA ARG A 33 8.95 19.17 12.94
C ARG A 33 9.36 18.59 11.58
N LEU A 34 10.51 19.03 11.07
CA LEU A 34 11.05 18.53 9.81
C LEU A 34 11.48 17.07 9.93
N ILE A 35 12.12 16.71 11.03
CA ILE A 35 12.54 15.33 11.35
C ILE A 35 11.32 14.43 11.52
N GLU A 36 10.37 14.81 12.38
CA GLU A 36 9.13 14.06 12.62
C GLU A 36 8.37 13.80 11.31
N GLY A 37 8.25 14.81 10.45
CA GLY A 37 7.61 14.67 9.15
C GLY A 37 8.35 13.73 8.19
N ALA A 38 9.68 13.68 8.26
CA ALA A 38 10.48 12.78 7.45
C ALA A 38 10.36 11.32 7.93
N GLU A 39 10.35 11.10 9.25
CA GLU A 39 10.17 9.78 9.86
C GLU A 39 8.79 9.19 9.54
N MET A 40 7.71 9.98 9.62
CA MET A 40 6.37 9.53 9.25
C MET A 40 6.29 9.13 7.77
N LYS A 41 6.94 9.87 6.87
CA LYS A 41 6.98 9.51 5.45
C LYS A 41 7.77 8.23 5.21
N ALA A 42 8.88 8.04 5.93
CA ALA A 42 9.68 6.83 5.84
C ALA A 42 8.90 5.60 6.33
N SER A 43 8.13 5.72 7.43
CA SER A 43 7.28 4.63 7.91
C SER A 43 6.19 4.28 6.90
N VAL A 44 5.46 5.27 6.36
CA VAL A 44 4.42 5.03 5.34
C VAL A 44 4.99 4.33 4.10
N LYS A 45 6.21 4.69 3.67
CA LYS A 45 6.88 4.01 2.55
C LYS A 45 7.23 2.56 2.87
N ALA A 46 7.70 2.28 4.09
CA ALA A 46 8.01 0.92 4.53
C ALA A 46 6.73 0.06 4.56
N ASP A 47 5.65 0.59 5.13
CA ASP A 47 4.36 -0.09 5.20
C ASP A 47 3.80 -0.36 3.79
N ALA A 48 3.91 0.60 2.88
CA ALA A 48 3.49 0.44 1.49
C ALA A 48 4.31 -0.65 0.76
N ALA A 49 5.61 -0.76 1.03
CA ALA A 49 6.45 -1.80 0.45
C ALA A 49 6.08 -3.19 0.98
N GLU A 50 5.78 -3.31 2.27
CA GLU A 50 5.31 -4.56 2.88
C GLU A 50 3.95 -4.99 2.30
N LEU A 51 3.00 -4.06 2.18
CA LEU A 51 1.70 -4.32 1.55
C LEU A 51 1.82 -4.72 0.08
N ALA A 52 2.73 -4.08 -0.68
CA ALA A 52 2.98 -4.44 -2.07
C ALA A 52 3.50 -5.88 -2.21
N LYS A 53 4.41 -6.30 -1.31
CA LYS A 53 4.93 -7.66 -1.27
C LYS A 53 3.84 -8.67 -0.93
N SER A 54 3.03 -8.39 0.10
CA SER A 54 1.89 -9.24 0.48
C SER A 54 0.85 -9.37 -0.64
N LEU A 55 0.59 -8.28 -1.38
CA LEU A 55 -0.31 -8.31 -2.54
C LEU A 55 0.25 -9.18 -3.68
N GLU A 56 1.55 -9.13 -3.92
CA GLU A 56 2.20 -9.97 -4.94
C GLU A 56 2.14 -11.45 -4.57
N GLU A 57 2.41 -11.79 -3.30
CA GLU A 57 2.27 -13.16 -2.77
C GLU A 57 0.83 -13.66 -2.93
N SER A 58 -0.16 -12.85 -2.54
CA SER A 58 -1.58 -13.18 -2.70
C SER A 58 -1.98 -13.40 -4.16
N ARG A 59 -1.41 -12.63 -5.10
CA ARG A 59 -1.67 -12.81 -6.54
C ARG A 59 -1.14 -14.14 -7.05
N ARG A 60 0.07 -14.53 -6.63
CA ARG A 60 0.69 -15.81 -7.00
C ARG A 60 -0.12 -16.99 -6.46
N GLU A 61 -0.59 -16.91 -5.21
CA GLU A 61 -1.47 -17.92 -4.62
C GLU A 61 -2.80 -18.03 -5.37
N ASN A 62 -3.44 -16.91 -5.69
CA ASN A 62 -4.68 -16.90 -6.46
C ASN A 62 -4.51 -17.53 -7.84
N GLU A 63 -3.38 -17.26 -8.51
CA GLU A 63 -3.07 -17.84 -9.81
C GLU A 63 -2.85 -19.35 -9.71
N ALA A 64 -2.15 -19.82 -8.68
CA ALA A 64 -1.98 -21.24 -8.40
C ALA A 64 -3.33 -21.93 -8.14
N LEU A 65 -4.20 -21.33 -7.33
CA LEU A 65 -5.56 -21.84 -7.08
C LEU A 65 -6.39 -21.88 -8.36
N ARG A 66 -6.35 -20.83 -9.19
CA ARG A 66 -7.03 -20.81 -10.49
C ARG A 66 -6.50 -21.87 -11.46
N LYS A 67 -5.22 -22.21 -11.38
CA LYS A 67 -4.63 -23.29 -12.16
C LYS A 67 -5.15 -24.65 -11.69
N ILE A 68 -5.13 -24.90 -10.38
CA ILE A 68 -5.67 -26.12 -9.77
C ILE A 68 -7.15 -26.30 -10.12
N VAL A 69 -7.98 -25.26 -9.99
CA VAL A 69 -9.41 -25.29 -10.36
C VAL A 69 -9.63 -25.65 -11.82
N ARG A 70 -8.81 -25.11 -12.74
CA ARG A 70 -8.86 -25.46 -14.17
C ARG A 70 -8.45 -26.91 -14.43
N GLU A 71 -7.38 -27.37 -13.81
CA GLU A 71 -6.80 -28.70 -14.03
C GLU A 71 -7.61 -29.82 -13.36
N SER A 72 -8.20 -29.55 -12.20
CA SER A 72 -9.05 -30.49 -11.47
C SER A 72 -10.44 -30.66 -12.08
N GLY A 73 -10.80 -29.88 -13.10
CA GLY A 73 -12.15 -29.89 -13.66
C GLY A 73 -13.23 -29.43 -12.67
N LEU A 74 -12.84 -28.78 -11.56
CA LEU A 74 -13.74 -28.09 -10.65
C LEU A 74 -14.28 -26.82 -11.34
N ALA A 75 -15.00 -26.99 -12.44
CA ALA A 75 -15.89 -25.95 -12.90
C ALA A 75 -16.80 -25.63 -11.72
N ALA A 76 -16.76 -24.38 -11.24
CA ALA A 76 -17.79 -23.84 -10.38
C ALA A 76 -19.09 -23.89 -11.18
N SER A 77 -19.74 -25.06 -11.17
CA SER A 77 -21.09 -25.25 -11.63
C SER A 77 -21.95 -24.46 -10.65
N THR A 78 -22.10 -23.17 -10.92
CA THR A 78 -23.27 -22.44 -10.47
C THR A 78 -24.44 -23.13 -11.17
N SER A 79 -24.93 -24.18 -10.52
CA SER A 79 -26.19 -24.86 -10.77
C SER A 79 -27.31 -23.82 -10.65
N GLY A 80 -27.50 -23.05 -11.73
CA GLY A 80 -28.67 -22.23 -11.98
C GLY A 80 -29.68 -23.05 -12.76
N SER A 81 -30.15 -24.15 -12.16
CA SER A 81 -31.32 -24.88 -12.64
C SER A 81 -32.54 -23.95 -12.61
N LYS A 82 -32.84 -23.33 -13.75
CA LYS A 82 -34.19 -22.82 -14.05
C LYS A 82 -34.66 -23.44 -15.35
N GLN A 83 -34.87 -24.75 -15.30
CA GLN A 83 -35.68 -25.45 -16.29
C GLN A 83 -37.08 -25.66 -15.69
N GLY A 84 -38.02 -24.84 -16.13
CA GLY A 84 -39.41 -24.86 -15.68
C GLY A 84 -40.33 -24.37 -16.78
N HIS A 85 -40.32 -25.05 -17.93
CA HIS A 85 -41.33 -24.89 -18.97
C HIS A 85 -42.65 -25.49 -18.45
N LYS A 86 -43.67 -24.67 -18.26
CA LYS A 86 -45.07 -25.12 -18.33
C LYS A 86 -45.88 -24.16 -19.18
N ASP A 87 -45.93 -24.53 -20.44
CA ASP A 87 -46.99 -24.20 -21.38
C ASP A 87 -48.34 -24.60 -20.77
N LYS A 88 -49.25 -23.64 -20.56
CA LYS A 88 -50.70 -23.89 -20.48
C LYS A 88 -51.48 -22.71 -21.03
N ARG A 89 -51.86 -22.84 -22.31
CA ARG A 89 -53.04 -22.24 -22.96
C ARG A 89 -54.26 -22.17 -22.02
N LYS A 90 -54.99 -21.05 -22.04
CA LYS A 90 -56.37 -20.99 -22.58
C LYS A 90 -56.91 -19.55 -22.66
N ARG A 91 -57.71 -19.39 -23.73
CA ARG A 91 -58.64 -18.32 -24.11
C ARG A 91 -59.28 -17.55 -22.97
#